data_AF-A0A6P0LPT8-F1
#
_entry.id   AF-A0A6P0LPT8-F1
#
_cell.length_a   1.000
_cell.length_b   1.000
_cell.length_c   1.000
_cell.angle_alpha   90.00
_cell.angle_beta   90.00
_cell.angle_gamma   90.00
#
_symmetry.space_group_name_H-M   'P 1'
#
loop_
_entity.id
_entity.type
_entity.pdbx_description
1 polymer ?
#
loop_
_entity_poly.entity_id
_entity_poly.type
_entity_poly.pdbx_seq_one_letter_code
_entity_poly.pdbx_strand_id
1 'polypeptide(L)'
;MLHPEICTHWVGTHFHGCAEKIEKHQVAQLVAQPIEVVEYHRLSRKCLQCGEVSQANWSQEIVPGQDLGVRLQALIGWLGNYAHMPYAKIQELI
;
A
#
# COMPACT_ATOMS: atom_id res chain seq x y z
N MET A 1 -6.34 -19.76 13.10
CA MET A 1 -6.49 -20.93 12.21
C MET A 1 -7.88 -21.47 12.47
N LEU A 2 -8.73 -21.56 11.44
CA LEU A 2 -10.11 -21.99 11.63
C LEU A 2 -10.14 -23.52 11.63
N HIS A 3 -10.79 -24.11 12.64
CA HIS A 3 -11.04 -25.54 12.73
C HIS A 3 -12.52 -25.76 13.01
N PRO A 4 -13.16 -26.75 12.37
CA PRO A 4 -14.53 -27.12 12.71
C PRO A 4 -14.53 -27.79 14.10
N GLU A 5 -15.33 -27.27 15.03
CA GLU A 5 -15.46 -27.85 16.38
C GLU A 5 -16.48 -29.00 16.42
N ILE A 6 -17.44 -29.01 15.49
CA ILE A 6 -18.55 -29.96 15.44
C ILE A 6 -18.73 -30.47 14.00
N CYS A 7 -19.00 -31.76 13.86
CA CYS A 7 -19.41 -32.34 12.58
C CYS A 7 -20.78 -31.82 12.17
N THR A 8 -20.87 -31.15 11.01
CA THR A 8 -22.15 -30.62 10.49
C THR A 8 -23.12 -31.71 10.02
N HIS A 9 -22.65 -32.94 9.83
CA HIS A 9 -23.47 -34.07 9.41
C HIS A 9 -24.05 -34.87 10.58
N TRP A 10 -23.40 -34.82 11.74
CA TRP A 10 -23.84 -35.51 12.96
C TRP A 10 -23.69 -34.54 14.12
N VAL A 11 -24.80 -33.86 14.43
CA VAL A 11 -24.90 -32.83 15.47
C VAL A 11 -24.59 -33.45 16.84
N GLY A 12 -23.31 -33.51 17.20
CA GLY A 12 -22.86 -34.01 18.51
C GLY A 12 -21.59 -34.86 18.53
N THR A 13 -21.03 -35.26 17.38
CA THR A 13 -19.78 -36.04 17.36
C THR A 13 -18.56 -35.15 17.11
N HIS A 14 -17.64 -35.15 18.07
CA HIS A 14 -16.30 -34.60 17.91
C HIS A 14 -15.51 -35.41 16.86
N PHE A 15 -14.63 -34.74 16.11
CA PHE A 15 -13.79 -35.34 15.07
C PHE A 15 -12.72 -36.26 15.69
N HIS A 16 -13.07 -37.51 16.03
CA HIS A 16 -12.13 -38.51 16.53
C HIS A 16 -11.48 -39.29 15.37
N GLY A 17 -10.15 -39.23 15.25
CA GLY A 17 -9.37 -40.04 14.31
C GLY A 17 -9.50 -39.67 12.84
N CYS A 18 -10.01 -38.48 12.51
CA CYS A 18 -10.09 -38.00 11.13
C CYS A 18 -8.71 -37.54 10.62
N ALA A 19 -8.41 -37.81 9.35
CA ALA A 19 -7.22 -37.27 8.68
C ALA A 19 -7.40 -35.76 8.44
N GLU A 20 -6.46 -34.96 8.93
CA GLU A 20 -6.47 -33.51 8.76
C GLU A 20 -5.84 -33.11 7.43
N LYS A 21 -6.53 -32.23 6.69
CA LYS A 21 -5.98 -31.57 5.50
C LYS A 21 -5.96 -30.08 5.76
N ILE A 22 -4.77 -29.48 5.73
CA ILE A 22 -4.60 -28.04 5.88
C ILE A 22 -4.67 -27.41 4.49
N GLU A 23 -5.68 -26.58 4.25
CA GLU A 23 -5.79 -25.76 3.06
C GLU A 23 -5.34 -24.34 3.37
N LYS A 24 -4.41 -23.81 2.57
CA LYS A 24 -3.87 -22.46 2.72
C LYS A 24 -4.44 -21.57 1.62
N HIS A 25 -5.08 -20.48 2.00
CA HIS A 25 -5.57 -19.46 1.08
C HIS A 25 -4.98 -18.11 1.48
N GLN A 26 -4.17 -17.53 0.58
CA GLN A 26 -3.55 -16.22 0.76
C GLN A 26 -4.02 -15.31 -0.37
N VAL A 27 -4.55 -14.14 -0.03
CA VAL A 27 -4.99 -13.14 -0.99
C VAL A 27 -4.45 -11.77 -0.58
N ALA A 28 -3.99 -10.99 -1.56
CA ALA A 28 -3.77 -9.57 -1.38
C ALA A 28 -5.12 -8.86 -1.56
N GLN A 29 -5.64 -8.26 -0.49
CA GLN A 29 -6.93 -7.58 -0.52
C GLN A 29 -6.71 -6.06 -0.50
N LEU A 30 -7.23 -5.38 -1.53
CA LEU A 30 -7.36 -3.92 -1.51
C LEU A 30 -8.55 -3.58 -0.60
N VAL A 31 -8.24 -3.01 0.57
CA VAL A 31 -9.25 -2.53 1.53
C VAL A 31 -9.89 -1.23 1.05
N ALA A 32 -11.04 -0.85 1.62
CA ALA A 32 -12.00 0.12 1.08
C ALA A 32 -11.46 1.50 0.69
N GLN A 33 -10.26 1.87 1.10
CA GLN A 33 -9.52 2.99 0.52
C GLN A 33 -8.15 2.49 0.05
N PRO A 34 -8.07 1.95 -1.18
CA PRO A 34 -6.77 1.71 -1.79
C PRO A 34 -6.00 3.04 -1.89
N ILE A 35 -4.67 2.97 -1.89
CA ILE A 35 -3.81 4.15 -2.03
C ILE A 35 -4.16 4.87 -3.34
N GLU A 36 -4.64 6.10 -3.24
CA GLU A 36 -4.90 6.96 -4.40
C GLU A 36 -3.60 7.68 -4.77
N VAL A 37 -3.12 7.43 -5.98
CA VAL A 37 -1.93 8.10 -6.51
C VAL A 37 -2.38 9.34 -7.28
N VAL A 38 -2.18 10.52 -6.67
CA VAL A 38 -2.52 11.81 -7.29
C VAL A 38 -1.24 12.51 -7.75
N GLU A 39 -1.21 12.96 -9.01
CA GLU A 39 -0.10 13.72 -9.57
C GLU A 39 -0.49 15.20 -9.73
N TYR A 40 0.26 16.09 -9.08
CA TYR A 40 0.04 17.54 -9.17
C TYR A 40 1.06 18.19 -10.09
N HIS A 41 0.59 19.01 -11.04
CA HIS A 41 1.43 19.80 -11.91
C HIS A 41 1.34 21.28 -11.54
N ARG A 42 2.47 21.99 -11.61
CA ARG A 42 2.49 23.45 -11.57
C ARG A 42 3.43 24.02 -12.60
N LEU A 43 3.06 25.18 -13.14
CA LEU A 43 3.89 25.89 -14.11
C LEU A 43 4.83 26.85 -13.39
N SER A 44 6.06 26.91 -13.89
CA SER A 44 7.02 27.96 -13.58
C SER A 44 7.22 28.79 -14.84
N ARG A 45 7.20 30.12 -14.72
CA ARG A 45 7.45 31.02 -15.85
C ARG A 45 8.47 32.06 -15.47
N LYS A 46 9.36 32.35 -16.42
CA LYS A 46 10.34 33.41 -16.31
C LYS A 46 9.78 34.69 -16.94
N CYS A 47 9.80 35.78 -16.21
CA CYS A 47 9.46 37.09 -16.74
C CYS A 47 10.54 37.52 -17.74
N LEU A 48 10.13 37.89 -18.96
CA LEU A 48 11.06 38.33 -19.99
C LEU A 48 11.63 39.75 -19.76
N GLN A 49 10.98 40.56 -18.91
CA GLN A 49 11.45 41.91 -18.59
C GLN A 49 12.43 41.96 -17.41
N CYS A 50 12.09 41.36 -16.27
CA CYS A 50 12.95 41.40 -15.07
C CYS A 50 13.78 40.13 -14.87
N GLY A 51 13.52 39.06 -15.62
CA GLY A 51 14.21 37.79 -15.49
C GLY A 51 13.75 36.93 -14.30
N GLU A 52 12.88 37.44 -13.44
CA GLU A 52 12.37 36.75 -12.26
C GLU A 52 11.58 35.49 -12.64
N VAL A 53 11.76 34.41 -11.89
CA VAL A 53 11.01 33.15 -12.09
C VAL A 53 9.91 33.07 -11.05
N SER A 54 8.66 33.07 -11.51
CA SER A 54 7.49 32.90 -10.64
C SER A 54 6.88 31.52 -10.85
N GLN A 55 6.41 30.93 -9.75
CA GLN A 55 5.75 29.64 -9.75
C GLN A 55 4.32 29.82 -9.27
N ALA A 56 3.39 29.03 -9.83
CA ALA A 56 2.06 28.93 -9.26
C ALA A 56 2.12 28.29 -7.85
N ASN A 57 1.21 28.70 -6.98
CA ASN A 57 0.98 28.03 -5.70
C ASN A 57 0.51 26.60 -5.95
N TRP A 58 0.83 25.70 -5.02
CA TRP A 58 0.30 24.34 -5.03
C TRP A 58 -1.21 24.32 -4.75
N SER A 59 -1.89 23.24 -5.18
CA SER A 59 -3.31 23.04 -4.85
C SER A 59 -3.49 23.03 -3.33
N GLN A 60 -4.57 23.65 -2.85
CA GLN A 60 -4.95 23.61 -1.44
C GLN A 60 -5.41 22.21 -0.99
N GLU A 61 -5.62 21.31 -1.95
CA GLU A 61 -5.96 19.91 -1.71
C GLU A 61 -4.75 19.05 -1.34
N ILE A 62 -3.50 19.55 -1.51
CA ILE A 62 -2.28 18.88 -1.05
C ILE A 62 -2.27 18.90 0.48
N VAL A 63 -2.16 17.74 1.13
CA VAL A 63 -2.15 17.62 2.59
C VAL A 63 -0.69 17.51 3.08
N PRO A 64 -0.12 18.57 3.68
CA PRO A 64 1.29 18.57 4.07
C PRO A 64 1.60 17.48 5.08
N GLY A 65 2.56 16.60 4.77
CA GLY A 65 3.02 15.53 5.65
C GLY A 65 2.24 14.21 5.57
N GLN A 66 1.20 14.12 4.73
CA GLN A 66 0.51 12.85 4.41
C GLN A 66 0.82 12.35 2.99
N ASP A 67 1.23 13.26 2.10
CA ASP A 67 1.54 12.93 0.72
C ASP A 67 2.97 12.39 0.57
N LEU A 68 3.12 11.07 0.52
CA LEU A 68 4.34 10.46 -0.04
C LEU A 68 4.36 10.77 -1.54
N GLY A 69 5.35 11.53 -2.01
CA GLY A 69 5.45 11.82 -3.45
C GLY A 69 5.47 10.55 -4.29
N VAL A 70 4.82 10.57 -5.46
CA VAL A 70 4.65 9.40 -6.37
C VAL A 70 5.96 8.64 -6.61
N ARG A 71 7.08 9.35 -6.74
CA ARG A 71 8.41 8.75 -6.92
C ARG A 71 8.89 7.95 -5.71
N LEU A 72 8.60 8.44 -4.49
CA LEU A 72 8.97 7.76 -3.25
C LEU A 72 8.07 6.52 -3.04
N GLN A 73 6.77 6.62 -3.33
CA GLN A 73 5.87 5.46 -3.28
C GLN A 73 6.28 4.38 -4.30
N ALA A 74 6.58 4.77 -5.54
CA ALA A 74 7.05 3.86 -6.57
C ALA A 74 8.38 3.19 -6.18
N LEU A 75 9.30 3.95 -5.58
CA LEU A 75 10.57 3.42 -5.09
C LEU A 75 10.35 2.41 -3.94
N ILE A 76 9.55 2.76 -2.94
CA ILE A 76 9.22 1.86 -1.82
C ILE A 76 8.53 0.60 -2.34
N GLY A 77 7.57 0.74 -3.26
CA GLY A 77 6.88 -0.37 -3.90
C GLY A 77 7.82 -1.26 -4.71
N TRP A 78 8.77 -0.69 -5.44
CA TRP A 78 9.77 -1.46 -6.18
C TRP A 78 10.75 -2.19 -5.24
N LEU A 79 11.25 -1.51 -4.20
CA LEU A 79 12.15 -2.10 -3.21
C LEU A 79 11.49 -3.26 -2.45
N GLY A 80 10.23 -3.08 -2.04
CA GLY A 80 9.50 -4.11 -1.31
C GLY A 80 9.07 -5.29 -2.19
N ASN A 81 8.49 -5.01 -3.36
CA ASN A 81 7.86 -6.07 -4.18
C ASN A 81 8.82 -6.72 -5.16
N TYR A 82 9.76 -5.97 -5.73
CA TYR A 82 10.65 -6.47 -6.79
C TYR A 82 12.04 -6.81 -6.25
N ALA A 83 12.59 -5.97 -5.37
CA ALA A 83 13.88 -6.25 -4.73
C ALA A 83 13.74 -7.14 -3.48
N HIS A 84 12.52 -7.50 -3.09
CA HIS A 84 12.20 -8.29 -1.89
C HIS A 84 12.88 -7.76 -0.61
N MET A 85 13.08 -6.44 -0.54
CA MET A 85 13.78 -5.82 0.56
C MET A 85 12.85 -5.74 1.78
N PRO A 86 13.28 -6.22 2.96
CA PRO A 86 12.51 -6.09 4.18
C PRO A 86 12.27 -4.62 4.53
N TYR A 87 11.09 -4.31 5.06
CA TYR A 87 10.71 -2.95 5.44
C TYR A 87 11.76 -2.26 6.33
N ALA A 88 12.31 -2.97 7.32
CA ALA A 88 13.36 -2.45 8.20
C ALA A 88 14.60 -1.97 7.44
N LYS A 89 14.94 -2.61 6.31
CA LYS A 89 16.06 -2.22 5.45
C LYS A 89 15.71 -1.06 4.52
N ILE A 90 14.47 -0.97 4.05
CA ILE A 90 13.97 0.19 3.29
C ILE A 90 13.98 1.44 4.18
N GLN A 91 13.67 1.31 5.47
CA GLN A 91 13.68 2.41 6.44
C GLN A 91 15.08 2.95 6.72
N GLU A 92 16.15 2.14 6.61
CA GLU A 92 17.54 2.61 6.74
C GLU A 92 17.99 3.50 5.56
N LEU A 93 17.25 3.47 4.44
CA LEU A 93 17.58 4.14 3.17
C LEU A 93 16.92 5.51 3.00
N ILE A 94 15.94 5.84 3.85
CA ILE A 94 15.11 7.05 3.81
C ILE A 94 15.44 7.90 5.04
#